data_AF-A0A2H6EN78-F1
#
_entry.id   AF-A0A2H6EN78-F1
#
_cell.length_a   1.000
_cell.length_b   1.000
_cell.length_c   1.000
_cell.angle_alpha   90.00
_cell.angle_beta   90.00
_cell.angle_gamma   90.00
#
_symmetry.space_group_name_H-M   'P 1'
#
loop_
_entity.id
_entity.type
_entity.pdbx_description
1 polymer ?
#
loop_
_entity_poly.entity_id
_entity_poly.type
_entity_poly.pdbx_seq_one_letter_code
_entity_poly.pdbx_strand_id
1 'polypeptide(L)'
;MVSAGHSNASLSILKGAIDNGLAMFTHLGNGCPKLIERHDNIIERVLSLSRYLWITFIADGHHIKFIALANYLKSAGYEKCIIVTDAMAAASAPPGRYKIASINVEVGNDKIVRQPGKNNLAGSAVTMKESARNLFANIGLSENTIELLISTNPKKALGIL
;
A
#
# COMPACT_ATOMS: atom_id res chain seq x y z
N MET A 1 -12.80 9.24 8.99
CA MET A 1 -11.42 9.44 8.50
C MET A 1 -11.45 9.46 6.98
N VAL A 2 -10.66 10.33 6.34
CA VAL A 2 -10.54 10.42 4.88
C VAL A 2 -9.13 9.97 4.45
N SER A 3 -9.06 9.20 3.36
CA SER A 3 -7.80 8.77 2.75
C SER A 3 -7.68 9.27 1.31
N ALA A 4 -6.50 9.75 0.93
CA ALA A 4 -6.16 10.12 -0.44
C ALA A 4 -5.46 8.95 -1.13
N GLY A 5 -5.60 8.85 -2.43
CA GLY A 5 -4.92 7.85 -3.26
C GLY A 5 -5.20 8.16 -4.72
N HIS A 6 -4.56 7.43 -5.64
CA HIS A 6 -4.77 7.61 -7.08
C HIS A 6 -4.63 9.08 -7.51
N SER A 7 -3.59 9.74 -7.01
CA SER A 7 -3.42 11.19 -7.08
C SER A 7 -1.96 11.56 -7.34
N ASN A 8 -1.75 12.72 -7.96
CA ASN A 8 -0.46 13.38 -8.10
C ASN A 8 -0.48 14.80 -7.52
N ALA A 9 -1.24 14.99 -6.44
CA ALA A 9 -1.39 16.28 -5.78
C ALA A 9 -0.02 16.92 -5.45
N SER A 10 0.05 18.24 -5.61
CA SER A 10 1.19 19.02 -5.15
C SER A 10 1.29 18.98 -3.63
N LEU A 11 2.46 19.31 -3.09
CA LEU A 11 2.65 19.41 -1.64
C LEU A 11 1.70 20.44 -1.00
N SER A 12 1.41 21.55 -1.69
CA SER A 12 0.47 22.58 -1.20
C SER A 12 -0.96 22.04 -1.11
N ILE A 13 -1.41 21.27 -2.11
CA ILE A 13 -2.73 20.63 -2.09
C ILE A 13 -2.82 19.60 -0.98
N LEU A 14 -1.79 18.77 -0.80
CA LEU A 14 -1.77 17.77 0.28
C LEU A 14 -1.85 18.42 1.67
N LYS A 15 -1.09 19.51 1.90
CA LYS A 15 -1.16 20.26 3.16
C LYS A 15 -2.54 20.86 3.39
N GLY A 16 -3.11 21.52 2.39
CA GLY A 16 -4.48 22.05 2.48
C GLY A 16 -5.51 20.95 2.75
N ALA A 17 -5.34 19.75 2.15
CA ALA A 17 -6.22 18.62 2.43
C ALA A 17 -6.06 18.10 3.85
N ILE A 18 -4.84 18.05 4.39
CA ILE A 18 -4.57 17.70 5.80
C ILE A 18 -5.26 18.70 6.73
N ASP A 19 -5.13 20.00 6.45
CA ASP A 19 -5.80 21.05 7.23
C ASP A 19 -7.33 20.92 7.21
N ASN A 20 -7.88 20.23 6.20
CA ASN A 20 -9.30 19.94 6.04
C ASN A 20 -9.69 18.48 6.41
N GLY A 21 -8.83 17.76 7.13
CA GLY A 21 -9.17 16.46 7.71
C GLY A 21 -8.73 15.22 6.92
N LEU A 22 -7.89 15.37 5.90
CA LEU A 22 -7.16 14.24 5.31
C LEU A 22 -6.20 13.66 6.36
N ALA A 23 -6.33 12.36 6.64
CA ALA A 23 -5.53 11.71 7.68
C ALA A 23 -4.83 10.42 7.22
N MET A 24 -5.05 9.98 5.97
CA MET A 24 -4.44 8.77 5.44
C MET A 24 -4.06 8.90 3.96
N PHE A 25 -3.05 8.16 3.53
CA PHE A 25 -2.74 7.91 2.13
C PHE A 25 -2.79 6.41 1.82
N THR A 26 -3.54 6.06 0.78
CA THR A 26 -3.83 4.69 0.35
C THR A 26 -2.68 4.13 -0.49
N HIS A 27 -2.20 2.94 -0.13
CA HIS A 27 -1.25 2.06 -0.83
C HIS A 27 -0.12 2.82 -1.54
N LEU A 28 0.59 3.70 -0.82
CA LEU A 28 1.57 4.64 -1.38
C LEU A 28 2.58 3.93 -2.31
N GLY A 29 2.82 4.52 -3.48
CA GLY A 29 3.59 3.90 -4.58
C GLY A 29 2.71 3.24 -5.65
N ASN A 30 1.42 3.02 -5.36
CA ASN A 30 0.43 2.47 -6.28
C ASN A 30 -0.62 3.53 -6.66
N GLY A 31 -1.21 3.41 -7.85
CA GLY A 31 -2.11 4.45 -8.39
C GLY A 31 -1.41 5.80 -8.64
N CYS A 32 -0.07 5.83 -8.64
CA CYS A 32 0.73 7.01 -8.93
C CYS A 32 0.88 7.20 -10.45
N PRO A 33 1.31 8.38 -10.94
CA PRO A 33 1.62 8.57 -12.35
C PRO A 33 2.58 7.52 -12.89
N LYS A 34 2.40 7.13 -14.16
CA LYS A 34 3.28 6.15 -14.84
C LYS A 34 4.72 6.66 -14.99
N LEU A 35 4.86 7.98 -15.18
CA LEU A 35 6.14 8.68 -15.20
C LEU A 35 6.17 9.57 -13.96
N ILE A 36 7.18 9.36 -13.12
CA ILE A 36 7.41 10.15 -11.92
C ILE A 36 8.73 10.92 -12.04
N GLU A 37 8.70 12.17 -11.61
CA GLU A 37 9.89 13.00 -11.43
C GLU A 37 10.80 12.37 -10.36
N ARG A 38 12.12 12.48 -10.55
CA ARG A 38 13.09 11.79 -9.69
C ARG A 38 13.02 12.25 -8.24
N HIS A 39 12.86 13.56 -8.01
CA HIS A 39 12.92 14.17 -6.68
C HIS A 39 11.65 14.90 -6.27
N ASP A 40 10.72 15.14 -7.21
CA ASP A 40 9.46 15.82 -6.94
C ASP A 40 8.26 14.98 -7.39
N ASN A 41 8.03 13.88 -6.69
CA ASN A 41 6.92 12.97 -6.96
C ASN A 41 6.03 12.79 -5.72
N ILE A 42 4.85 12.21 -5.96
CA ILE A 42 3.85 11.99 -4.91
C ILE A 42 4.36 11.13 -3.75
N ILE A 43 5.31 10.20 -4.00
CA ILE A 43 5.88 9.34 -2.96
C ILE A 43 6.68 10.20 -1.97
N GLU A 44 7.63 10.99 -2.48
CA GLU A 44 8.44 11.89 -1.65
C GLU A 44 7.58 12.90 -0.88
N ARG A 45 6.57 13.48 -1.55
CA ARG A 45 5.66 14.45 -0.93
C ARG A 45 4.87 13.83 0.22
N VAL A 46 4.31 12.64 0.04
CA VAL A 46 3.55 11.94 1.09
C VAL A 46 4.46 11.49 2.23
N LEU A 47 5.64 10.94 1.93
CA LEU A 47 6.63 10.56 2.95
C LEU A 47 7.06 11.76 3.79
N SER A 48 7.25 12.94 3.19
CA SER A 48 7.57 14.18 3.91
C SER A 48 6.47 14.64 4.89
N LEU A 49 5.24 14.13 4.71
CA LEU A 49 4.06 14.44 5.52
C LEU A 49 3.66 13.28 6.46
N SER A 50 4.48 12.24 6.60
CA SER A 50 4.17 11.04 7.40
C SER A 50 3.80 11.34 8.86
N ARG A 51 4.34 12.42 9.43
CA ARG A 51 3.96 12.87 10.79
C ARG A 51 2.47 13.19 10.92
N TYR A 52 1.80 13.57 9.83
CA TYR A 52 0.39 13.97 9.79
C TYR A 52 -0.53 12.90 9.19
N LEU A 53 0.03 11.90 8.50
CA LEU A 53 -0.74 10.91 7.74
C LEU A 53 -0.45 9.50 8.23
N TRP A 54 -1.49 8.67 8.29
CA TRP A 54 -1.32 7.22 8.17
C TRP A 54 -0.98 6.87 6.73
N ILE A 55 0.02 6.03 6.51
CA ILE A 55 0.42 5.63 5.16
C ILE A 55 0.28 4.13 5.05
N THR A 56 -0.53 3.67 4.10
CA THR A 56 -0.73 2.25 3.88
C THR A 56 0.18 1.72 2.77
N PHE A 57 0.64 0.48 2.90
CA PHE A 57 1.49 -0.21 1.92
C PHE A 57 1.05 -1.66 1.73
N ILE A 58 1.36 -2.22 0.55
CA ILE A 58 1.13 -3.62 0.21
C ILE A 58 2.47 -4.36 0.26
N ALA A 59 2.58 -5.37 1.12
CA ALA A 59 3.84 -6.10 1.37
C ALA A 59 3.94 -7.42 0.60
N ASP A 60 3.75 -7.37 -0.73
CA ASP A 60 3.81 -8.56 -1.59
C ASP A 60 5.07 -8.65 -2.47
N GLY A 61 5.90 -7.61 -2.51
CA GLY A 61 7.11 -7.57 -3.34
C GLY A 61 6.86 -7.29 -4.83
N HIS A 62 5.59 -7.15 -5.22
CA HIS A 62 5.16 -6.91 -6.59
C HIS A 62 4.67 -5.48 -6.79
N HIS A 63 3.80 -5.00 -5.89
CA HIS A 63 3.34 -3.60 -5.87
C HIS A 63 4.50 -2.66 -5.55
N ILE A 64 5.33 -3.07 -4.59
CA ILE A 64 6.54 -2.36 -4.20
C ILE A 64 7.64 -3.39 -4.01
N LYS A 65 8.79 -3.20 -4.67
CA LYS A 65 9.96 -4.04 -4.41
C LYS A 65 10.38 -3.91 -2.95
N PHE A 66 10.74 -5.01 -2.30
CA PHE A 66 11.02 -5.03 -0.85
C PHE A 66 12.08 -3.99 -0.42
N ILE A 67 13.09 -3.74 -1.26
CA ILE A 67 14.09 -2.69 -1.00
C ILE A 67 13.46 -1.29 -0.91
N ALA A 68 12.53 -0.96 -1.79
CA ALA A 68 11.82 0.32 -1.77
C ALA A 68 10.85 0.39 -0.60
N LEU A 69 10.12 -0.70 -0.33
CA LEU A 69 9.21 -0.78 0.82
C LEU A 69 9.96 -0.58 2.14
N ALA A 70 11.13 -1.19 2.30
CA ALA A 70 11.98 -1.00 3.47
C ALA A 70 12.38 0.47 3.66
N ASN A 71 12.73 1.17 2.57
CA ASN A 71 13.05 2.60 2.62
C ASN A 71 11.83 3.44 3.01
N TYR A 72 10.67 3.16 2.43
CA TYR A 72 9.44 3.91 2.71
C TYR A 72 8.99 3.73 4.15
N LEU A 73 9.00 2.51 4.68
CA LEU A 73 8.64 2.23 6.08
C LEU A 73 9.57 2.96 7.06
N LYS A 74 10.88 2.96 6.79
CA LYS A 74 11.86 3.69 7.61
C LYS A 74 11.68 5.21 7.54
N SER A 75 11.47 5.74 6.33
CA SER A 75 11.30 7.18 6.10
C SER A 75 10.00 7.70 6.72
N ALA A 76 8.89 6.98 6.57
CA ALA A 76 7.62 7.35 7.15
C ALA A 76 7.59 7.16 8.68
N GLY A 77 8.38 6.21 9.20
CA GLY A 77 8.34 5.77 10.58
C GLY A 77 7.26 4.71 10.80
N TYR A 78 7.63 3.60 11.47
CA TYR A 78 6.74 2.44 11.62
C TYR A 78 5.43 2.79 12.34
N GLU A 79 5.43 3.72 13.29
CA GLU A 79 4.24 4.20 14.02
C GLU A 79 3.21 4.93 13.14
N LYS A 80 3.55 5.26 11.88
CA LYS A 80 2.66 5.90 10.91
C LYS A 80 2.36 5.02 9.70
N CYS A 81 2.86 3.80 9.69
CA CYS A 81 2.70 2.86 8.60
C CYS A 81 1.66 1.79 8.92
N ILE A 82 0.88 1.40 7.93
CA ILE A 82 -0.10 0.31 8.02
C ILE A 82 0.12 -0.63 6.85
N ILE A 83 0.10 -1.93 7.10
CA ILE A 83 0.12 -2.91 6.02
C ILE A 83 -1.30 -3.30 5.68
N VAL A 84 -1.61 -3.21 4.40
CA VAL A 84 -2.89 -3.63 3.81
C VAL A 84 -2.63 -4.71 2.77
N THR A 85 -3.62 -5.56 2.54
CA THR A 85 -3.52 -6.55 1.47
C THR A 85 -3.87 -5.95 0.12
N ASP A 86 -4.85 -5.03 0.08
CA ASP A 86 -5.55 -4.66 -1.17
C ASP A 86 -6.01 -5.91 -1.95
N ALA A 87 -6.41 -6.94 -1.19
CA ALA A 87 -6.80 -8.21 -1.73
C ALA A 87 -8.10 -8.08 -2.52
N MET A 88 -8.11 -8.51 -3.77
CA MET A 88 -9.35 -8.68 -4.52
C MET A 88 -10.02 -10.01 -4.17
N ALA A 89 -11.27 -10.25 -4.57
CA ALA A 89 -11.95 -11.55 -4.40
C ALA A 89 -11.18 -12.72 -5.05
N ALA A 90 -10.30 -12.42 -6.01
CA ALA A 90 -9.34 -13.33 -6.60
C ALA A 90 -8.16 -13.69 -5.68
N ALA A 91 -7.98 -13.00 -4.55
CA ALA A 91 -6.95 -13.31 -3.58
C ALA A 91 -7.21 -14.70 -2.99
N SER A 92 -6.25 -15.60 -3.17
CA SER A 92 -6.37 -17.05 -2.87
C SER A 92 -7.16 -17.89 -3.89
N ALA A 93 -7.65 -17.31 -4.99
CA ALA A 93 -8.19 -18.11 -6.09
C ALA A 93 -7.05 -18.79 -6.87
N PRO A 94 -7.27 -19.99 -7.44
CA PRO A 94 -6.32 -20.60 -8.37
C PRO A 94 -6.00 -19.66 -9.56
N PRO A 95 -4.89 -19.88 -10.27
CA PRO A 95 -4.62 -19.18 -11.52
C PRO A 95 -5.79 -19.34 -12.51
N GLY A 96 -6.24 -18.24 -13.11
CA GLY A 96 -7.43 -18.24 -13.94
C GLY A 96 -8.04 -16.86 -14.20
N ARG A 97 -9.14 -16.84 -14.96
CA ARG A 97 -9.89 -15.61 -15.27
C ARG A 97 -11.13 -15.51 -14.41
N TYR A 98 -11.32 -14.34 -13.83
CA TYR A 98 -12.41 -14.06 -12.90
C TYR A 98 -13.11 -12.77 -13.30
N LYS A 99 -14.41 -12.71 -13.01
CA LYS A 99 -15.19 -11.48 -13.08
C LYS A 99 -15.46 -11.00 -11.66
N ILE A 100 -14.90 -9.85 -11.29
CA ILE A 100 -15.11 -9.21 -9.99
C ILE A 100 -15.87 -7.91 -10.23
N ALA A 101 -17.13 -7.89 -9.80
CA ALA A 101 -18.10 -6.85 -10.17
C ALA A 101 -18.15 -6.64 -11.70
N SER A 102 -17.85 -5.44 -12.17
CA SER A 102 -17.81 -5.08 -13.60
C SER A 102 -16.44 -5.30 -14.26
N ILE A 103 -15.44 -5.78 -13.51
CA ILE A 103 -14.05 -5.87 -13.96
C ILE A 103 -13.69 -7.33 -14.23
N ASN A 104 -13.09 -7.60 -15.39
CA ASN A 104 -12.44 -8.88 -15.66
C ASN A 104 -10.99 -8.82 -15.15
N VAL A 105 -10.57 -9.85 -14.42
CA VAL A 105 -9.22 -10.01 -13.90
C VAL A 105 -8.64 -11.38 -14.25
N GLU A 106 -7.32 -11.47 -14.29
CA GLU A 106 -6.56 -12.70 -14.48
C GLU A 106 -5.61 -12.87 -13.28
N VAL A 107 -5.69 -14.01 -12.61
CA VAL A 107 -4.73 -14.43 -11.57
C VAL A 107 -3.64 -15.24 -12.25
N GLY A 108 -2.42 -14.72 -12.23
CA GLY A 108 -1.26 -15.45 -12.73
C GLY A 108 -0.80 -16.53 -11.76
N ASN A 109 0.04 -17.46 -12.25
CA ASN A 109 0.73 -18.45 -11.40
C ASN A 109 1.62 -17.79 -10.34
N ASP A 110 2.03 -16.55 -10.57
CA ASP A 110 2.76 -15.70 -9.64
C ASP A 110 1.87 -15.08 -8.55
N LYS A 111 0.59 -15.45 -8.48
CA LYS A 111 -0.42 -14.89 -7.57
C LYS A 111 -0.63 -13.38 -7.75
N ILE A 112 -0.33 -12.85 -8.94
CA ILE A 112 -0.57 -11.45 -9.23
C ILE A 112 -1.90 -11.33 -9.99
N VAL A 113 -2.75 -10.41 -9.53
CA VAL A 113 -4.02 -10.09 -10.18
C VAL A 113 -3.78 -8.99 -11.20
N ARG A 114 -4.19 -9.22 -12.45
CA ARG A 114 -4.01 -8.28 -13.58
C ARG A 114 -5.31 -8.10 -14.35
N GLN A 115 -5.40 -7.07 -15.17
CA GLN A 115 -6.39 -7.09 -16.26
C GLN A 115 -5.96 -8.13 -17.32
N PRO A 116 -6.89 -8.94 -17.87
CA PRO A 116 -6.55 -9.94 -18.88
C PRO A 116 -5.77 -9.35 -20.05
N GLY A 117 -4.62 -9.95 -20.38
CA GLY A 117 -3.76 -9.50 -21.47
C GLY A 117 -2.99 -8.19 -21.21
N LYS A 118 -2.99 -7.67 -19.97
CA LYS A 118 -2.22 -6.48 -19.59
C LYS A 118 -1.28 -6.77 -18.44
N ASN A 119 -0.23 -5.94 -18.34
CA ASN A 119 0.76 -6.02 -17.27
C ASN A 119 0.41 -5.16 -16.04
N ASN A 120 -0.69 -4.40 -16.07
CA ASN A 120 -1.08 -3.58 -14.92
C ASN A 120 -1.69 -4.44 -13.81
N LEU A 121 -1.25 -4.16 -12.58
CA LEU A 121 -1.80 -4.77 -11.37
C LEU A 121 -3.25 -4.31 -11.19
N ALA A 122 -4.11 -5.23 -10.78
CA ALA A 122 -5.49 -5.00 -10.40
C ALA A 122 -5.67 -5.56 -8.98
N GLY A 123 -5.18 -4.83 -7.98
CA GLY A 123 -5.09 -5.29 -6.60
C GLY A 123 -4.08 -6.42 -6.38
N SER A 124 -4.12 -7.03 -5.19
CA SER A 124 -3.22 -8.12 -4.80
C SER A 124 -3.96 -9.44 -4.54
N ALA A 125 -3.20 -10.53 -4.50
CA ALA A 125 -3.65 -11.81 -3.94
C ALA A 125 -3.00 -12.15 -2.59
N VAL A 126 -2.19 -11.24 -2.04
CA VAL A 126 -1.47 -11.48 -0.79
C VAL A 126 -2.42 -11.54 0.40
N THR A 127 -2.23 -12.54 1.27
CA THR A 127 -2.91 -12.58 2.56
C THR A 127 -2.16 -11.74 3.61
N MET A 128 -2.81 -11.40 4.72
CA MET A 128 -2.10 -10.70 5.81
C MET A 128 -0.99 -11.58 6.41
N LYS A 129 -1.21 -12.91 6.46
CA LYS A 129 -0.20 -13.88 6.91
C LYS A 129 1.02 -13.92 5.99
N GLU A 130 0.83 -13.89 4.68
CA GLU A 130 1.93 -13.80 3.71
C GLU A 130 2.62 -12.44 3.80
N SER A 131 1.87 -11.35 3.99
CA SER A 131 2.43 -10.01 4.20
C SER A 131 3.37 -9.98 5.43
N ALA A 132 2.93 -10.53 6.57
CA ALA A 132 3.76 -10.65 7.77
C ALA A 132 5.02 -11.48 7.52
N ARG A 133 4.89 -12.64 6.84
CA ARG A 133 6.04 -13.46 6.44
C ARG A 133 7.01 -12.69 5.55
N ASN A 134 6.52 -11.90 4.61
CA ASN A 134 7.34 -11.12 3.70
C ASN A 134 8.12 -10.01 4.44
N LEU A 135 7.48 -9.32 5.38
CA LEU A 135 8.12 -8.30 6.22
C LEU A 135 9.24 -8.91 7.07
N PHE A 136 9.03 -10.10 7.61
CA PHE A 136 10.05 -10.83 8.36
C PHE A 136 11.19 -11.29 7.43
N ALA A 137 10.89 -12.10 6.43
CA ALA A 137 11.88 -12.81 5.64
C ALA A 137 12.64 -11.93 4.64
N ASN A 138 12.00 -10.91 4.06
CA ASN A 138 12.60 -10.09 2.98
C ASN A 138 13.03 -8.69 3.43
N ILE A 139 12.49 -8.19 4.55
CA ILE A 139 12.85 -6.86 5.10
C ILE A 139 13.59 -6.99 6.43
N GLY A 140 13.39 -8.08 7.19
CA GLY A 140 14.07 -8.30 8.46
C GLY A 140 13.44 -7.56 9.63
N LEU A 141 12.13 -7.27 9.57
CA LEU A 141 11.44 -6.63 10.69
C LEU A 141 11.20 -7.61 11.85
N SER A 142 11.28 -7.09 13.09
CA SER A 142 10.94 -7.87 14.28
C SER A 142 9.44 -8.15 14.37
N GLU A 143 9.06 -9.21 15.09
CA GLU A 143 7.65 -9.56 15.32
C GLU A 143 6.85 -8.39 15.93
N ASN A 144 7.43 -7.68 16.90
CA ASN A 144 6.78 -6.50 17.50
C ASN A 144 6.52 -5.39 16.48
N THR A 145 7.46 -5.15 15.57
CA THR A 145 7.26 -4.17 14.49
C THR A 145 6.20 -4.65 13.51
N ILE A 146 6.17 -5.95 13.20
CA ILE A 146 5.15 -6.53 12.32
C ILE A 146 3.75 -6.40 12.95
N GLU A 147 3.58 -6.76 14.22
CA GLU A 147 2.32 -6.61 14.95
C GLU A 147 1.87 -5.15 15.02
N LEU A 148 2.82 -4.22 15.21
CA LEU A 148 2.55 -2.79 15.13
C LEU A 148 1.92 -2.41 13.80
N LEU A 149 2.50 -2.86 12.68
CA LEU A 149 2.10 -2.50 11.32
C LEU A 149 0.80 -3.17 10.85
N ILE A 150 0.52 -4.41 11.28
CA ILE A 150 -0.63 -5.20 10.78
C ILE A 150 -1.86 -5.18 11.69
N SER A 151 -1.72 -4.76 12.96
CA SER A 151 -2.76 -4.88 13.99
C SER A 151 -2.91 -3.60 14.81
N THR A 152 -1.85 -3.16 15.49
CA THR A 152 -1.94 -2.00 16.41
C THR A 152 -2.21 -0.69 15.67
N ASN A 153 -1.46 -0.38 14.62
CA ASN A 153 -1.65 0.87 13.85
C ASN A 153 -3.01 0.95 13.15
N PRO A 154 -3.52 -0.11 12.49
CA PRO A 154 -4.90 -0.12 12.01
C PRO A 154 -5.93 0.24 13.09
N LYS A 155 -5.82 -0.33 14.30
CA LYS A 155 -6.73 -0.05 15.41
C LYS A 155 -6.62 1.40 15.88
N LYS A 156 -5.39 1.92 16.03
CA LYS A 156 -5.13 3.34 16.35
C LYS A 156 -5.74 4.26 15.30
N ALA A 157 -5.55 3.97 14.01
CA ALA A 157 -6.05 4.78 12.91
C ALA A 157 -7.58 4.83 12.85
N LEU A 158 -8.25 3.75 13.27
CA LEU A 158 -9.71 3.66 13.34
C LEU A 158 -10.29 4.16 14.68
N GLY A 159 -9.46 4.49 15.67
CA GLY A 159 -9.91 4.93 16.99
C GLY A 159 -10.57 3.83 17.82
N ILE A 160 -10.15 2.57 17.62
CA ILE A 160 -10.70 1.38 18.29
C ILE A 160 -9.66 0.62 19.12
N LEU A 161 -8.54 1.28 19.45
CA LEU A 161 -7.54 0.73 20.36
C LEU A 161 -7.96 0.96 21.81
#